data_AF-A0A210QSC2-F1
#
_entry.id   AF-A0A210QSC2-F1
#
_cell.length_a   1.000
_cell.length_b   1.000
_cell.length_c   1.000
_cell.angle_alpha   90.00
_cell.angle_beta   90.00
_cell.angle_gamma   90.00
#
_symmetry.space_group_name_H-M   'P 1'
#
loop_
_entity.id
_entity.type
_entity.pdbx_description
1 polymer ?
#
loop_
_entity_poly.entity_id
_entity_poly.type
_entity_poly.pdbx_seq_one_letter_code
_entity_poly.pdbx_strand_id
1 'polypeptide(L)'
;MCVLLTLLLGYAPSIGQIVKEKWSAAVSMFQEWRARPSLCRHCGTAPCQVERRSLWKPSGTRKKDKANFAKRSNAMMLFYYGLELSVVLTIELPWNDLYWKRKFVQHFEEEHMILFPVCIQRQINYWYPVPR
;
A
#
# COMPACT_ATOMS: atom_id res chain seq x y z
N MET A 1 -9.15 34.80 -31.03
CA MET A 1 -9.48 34.60 -29.59
C MET A 1 -8.31 34.98 -28.68
N CYS A 2 -7.10 34.44 -28.88
CA CYS A 2 -5.95 34.76 -28.00
C CYS A 2 -5.55 36.24 -27.99
N VAL A 3 -5.49 36.92 -29.15
CA VAL A 3 -5.04 38.33 -29.25
C VAL A 3 -5.94 39.31 -28.49
N LEU A 4 -7.27 39.13 -28.54
CA LEU A 4 -8.24 39.93 -27.78
C LEU A 4 -8.09 39.73 -26.27
N LEU A 5 -7.80 38.51 -25.84
CA LEU A 5 -7.58 38.17 -24.43
C LEU A 5 -6.29 38.82 -23.91
N THR A 6 -5.21 38.78 -24.69
CA THR A 6 -3.94 39.43 -24.33
C THR A 6 -4.09 40.95 -24.25
N LEU A 7 -4.86 41.55 -25.17
CA LEU A 7 -5.16 42.99 -25.16
C LEU A 7 -5.99 43.40 -23.93
N LEU A 8 -7.03 42.62 -23.58
CA LEU A 8 -7.85 42.87 -22.37
C LEU A 8 -7.05 42.74 -21.07
N LEU A 9 -6.16 41.75 -20.97
CA LEU A 9 -5.27 41.57 -19.82
C LEU A 9 -4.19 42.67 -19.73
N GLY A 10 -3.80 43.26 -20.87
CA GLY A 10 -2.91 44.42 -20.93
C GLY A 10 -3.58 45.76 -20.59
N TYR A 11 -4.88 45.91 -20.88
CA TYR A 11 -5.66 47.13 -20.60
C TYR A 11 -6.11 47.25 -19.14
N ALA A 12 -6.23 46.12 -18.43
CA ALA A 12 -6.59 46.06 -17.01
C ALA A 12 -5.56 45.20 -16.24
N PRO A 13 -4.42 45.81 -15.82
CA PRO A 13 -3.31 45.08 -15.18
C PRO A 13 -3.72 44.27 -13.95
N SER A 14 -4.72 44.76 -13.20
CA SER A 14 -5.30 44.08 -12.04
C SER A 14 -6.00 42.77 -12.43
N ILE A 15 -6.72 42.73 -13.57
CA ILE A 15 -7.35 41.52 -14.12
C ILE A 15 -6.27 40.56 -14.64
N GLY A 16 -5.26 41.09 -15.32
CA GLY A 16 -4.07 40.35 -15.75
C GLY A 16 -3.40 39.59 -14.60
N GLN A 17 -3.20 40.29 -13.48
CA GLN A 17 -2.59 39.74 -12.28
C GLN A 17 -3.47 38.68 -11.61
N ILE A 18 -4.78 38.92 -11.45
CA ILE A 18 -5.72 37.95 -10.87
C ILE A 18 -5.77 36.65 -11.69
N VAL A 19 -5.80 36.74 -13.03
CA VAL A 19 -5.81 35.55 -13.90
C VAL A 19 -4.49 34.78 -13.78
N LYS A 20 -3.36 35.49 -13.74
CA LYS A 20 -2.04 34.86 -13.59
C LYS A 20 -1.91 34.13 -12.25
N GLU A 21 -2.35 34.74 -11.16
CA GLU A 21 -2.34 34.13 -9.82
C GLU A 21 -3.24 32.89 -9.76
N LYS A 22 -4.49 32.98 -10.26
CA LYS A 22 -5.41 31.84 -10.31
C LYS A 22 -4.88 30.69 -11.16
N TRP A 23 -4.25 31.00 -12.29
CA TRP A 23 -3.65 29.99 -13.16
C TRP A 23 -2.46 29.32 -12.48
N SER A 24 -1.57 30.11 -11.86
CA SER A 24 -0.43 29.61 -11.11
C SER A 24 -0.86 28.69 -9.97
N ALA A 25 -1.91 29.05 -9.22
CA ALA A 25 -2.50 28.20 -8.20
C ALA A 25 -3.07 26.91 -8.80
N ALA A 26 -3.78 26.99 -9.93
CA ALA A 26 -4.34 25.82 -10.61
C ALA A 26 -3.27 24.81 -11.05
N VAL A 27 -2.14 25.25 -11.62
CA VAL A 27 -1.08 24.26 -11.93
C VAL A 27 -0.29 23.79 -10.74
N SER A 28 -0.14 24.60 -9.71
CA SER A 28 0.43 24.13 -8.46
C SER A 28 -0.40 22.96 -7.91
N MET A 29 -1.72 23.12 -7.85
CA MET A 29 -2.64 22.05 -7.46
C MET A 29 -2.58 20.83 -8.38
N PHE A 30 -2.48 21.04 -9.70
CA PHE A 30 -2.36 19.94 -10.65
C PHE A 30 -1.04 19.18 -10.51
N GLN A 31 0.08 19.90 -10.28
CA GLN A 31 1.39 19.30 -10.04
C GLN A 31 1.37 18.52 -8.72
N GLU A 32 0.78 19.08 -7.67
CA GLU A 32 0.63 18.39 -6.39
C GLU A 32 -0.23 17.12 -6.54
N TRP A 33 -1.35 17.21 -7.25
CA TRP A 33 -2.19 16.05 -7.55
C TRP A 33 -1.46 14.99 -8.37
N ARG A 34 -0.69 15.40 -9.38
CA ARG A 34 0.09 14.49 -10.22
C ARG A 34 1.25 13.85 -9.45
N ALA A 35 1.82 14.56 -8.49
CA ALA A 35 2.88 14.06 -7.61
C ALA A 35 2.36 13.12 -6.52
N ARG A 36 1.04 13.04 -6.28
CA ARG A 36 0.48 12.11 -5.31
C ARG A 36 0.71 10.66 -5.76
N PRO A 37 1.39 9.85 -4.94
CA PRO A 37 1.57 8.44 -5.23
C PRO A 37 0.22 7.73 -5.40
N SER A 38 0.09 6.89 -6.41
CA SER A 38 -1.12 6.10 -6.60
C SER A 38 -1.25 5.06 -5.49
N LEU A 39 -2.39 5.06 -4.79
CA LEU A 39 -2.68 4.05 -3.78
C LEU A 39 -2.89 2.69 -4.43
N CYS A 40 -2.34 1.64 -3.82
CA CYS A 40 -2.66 0.28 -4.21
C CYS A 40 -4.16 0.01 -4.03
N ARG A 41 -4.84 -0.48 -5.07
CA ARG A 41 -6.27 -0.82 -5.01
C ARG A 41 -6.61 -1.96 -4.03
N HIS A 42 -5.61 -2.68 -3.52
CA HIS A 42 -5.80 -3.80 -2.62
C HIS A 42 -5.47 -3.47 -1.15
N CYS A 43 -4.32 -2.86 -0.87
CA CYS A 43 -3.93 -2.51 0.50
C CYS A 43 -4.13 -1.04 0.86
N GLY A 44 -4.52 -0.18 -0.09
CA GLY A 44 -4.76 1.24 0.15
C GLY A 44 -3.51 2.07 0.45
N THR A 45 -2.30 1.50 0.38
CA THR A 45 -1.05 2.20 0.67
C THR A 45 -0.33 2.65 -0.60
N ALA A 46 0.47 3.71 -0.49
CA ALA A 46 1.47 4.08 -1.48
C ALA A 46 2.84 4.35 -0.80
N PRO A 47 3.95 3.77 -1.27
CA PRO A 47 3.97 2.62 -2.19
C PRO A 47 3.24 1.41 -1.60
N CYS A 48 2.87 0.45 -2.44
CA CYS A 48 2.21 -0.79 -2.00
C CYS A 48 3.07 -1.51 -0.95
N GLN A 49 2.46 -2.16 0.04
CA GLN A 49 3.22 -2.92 1.04
C GLN A 49 4.10 -4.02 0.40
N VAL A 50 3.64 -4.60 -0.72
CA VAL A 50 4.44 -5.54 -1.51
C VAL A 50 5.64 -4.87 -2.14
N GLU A 51 5.49 -3.68 -2.72
CA GLU A 51 6.59 -2.93 -3.34
C GLU A 51 7.66 -2.57 -2.32
N ARG A 52 7.25 -2.11 -1.12
CA ARG A 52 8.15 -1.80 0.00
C ARG A 52 9.04 -2.97 0.41
N ARG A 53 8.59 -4.19 0.17
CA ARG A 53 9.23 -5.43 0.64
C ARG A 53 9.47 -6.43 -0.50
N SER A 54 9.45 -5.99 -1.77
CA SER A 54 9.50 -6.87 -2.95
C SER A 54 10.81 -7.68 -3.05
N LEU A 55 11.88 -7.17 -2.44
CA LEU A 55 13.19 -7.81 -2.32
C LEU A 55 13.24 -8.88 -1.22
N TRP A 56 12.25 -8.94 -0.34
CA TRP A 56 12.22 -9.95 0.70
C TRP A 56 11.90 -11.32 0.09
N LYS A 57 12.76 -12.31 0.31
CA LYS A 57 12.52 -13.70 -0.09
C LYS A 57 12.79 -14.58 1.12
N PRO A 58 11.78 -15.25 1.69
CA PRO A 58 12.01 -16.14 2.81
C PRO A 58 12.93 -17.28 2.42
N SER A 59 13.81 -17.67 3.35
CA SER A 59 14.65 -18.85 3.23
C SER A 59 13.83 -20.13 3.47
N GLY A 60 14.24 -21.22 2.80
CA GLY A 60 13.63 -22.55 2.96
C GLY A 60 12.82 -23.04 1.75
N THR A 61 12.36 -24.28 1.86
CA THR A 61 11.64 -24.98 0.79
C THR A 61 10.20 -24.48 0.65
N ARG A 62 9.80 -24.15 -0.57
CA ARG A 62 8.44 -23.72 -0.95
C ARG A 62 7.47 -24.90 -1.12
N LYS A 63 7.63 -25.94 -0.30
CA LYS A 63 6.85 -27.18 -0.42
C LYS A 63 5.42 -26.93 0.05
N LYS A 64 4.48 -27.57 -0.62
CA LYS A 64 3.06 -27.59 -0.25
C LYS A 64 2.84 -28.58 0.88
N ASP A 65 3.30 -28.26 2.08
CA ASP A 65 3.14 -29.09 3.26
C ASP A 65 2.43 -28.33 4.40
N LYS A 66 1.99 -29.07 5.43
CA LYS A 66 1.30 -28.46 6.58
C LYS A 66 2.22 -27.52 7.38
N ALA A 67 3.53 -27.79 7.41
CA ALA A 67 4.51 -26.93 8.09
C ALA A 67 4.67 -25.56 7.40
N ASN A 68 4.31 -25.48 6.12
CA ASN A 68 4.31 -24.26 5.33
C ASN A 68 3.25 -23.25 5.78
N PHE A 69 2.09 -23.72 6.29
CA PHE A 69 1.00 -22.84 6.70
C PHE A 69 1.39 -21.90 7.84
N ALA A 70 2.12 -22.40 8.85
CA ALA A 70 2.59 -21.56 9.95
C ALA A 70 3.54 -20.44 9.46
N LYS A 71 4.47 -20.80 8.56
CA LYS A 71 5.41 -19.83 7.95
C LYS A 71 4.70 -18.80 7.08
N ARG A 72 3.71 -19.25 6.31
CA ARG A 72 2.83 -18.42 5.48
C ARG A 72 2.07 -17.40 6.32
N SER A 73 1.40 -17.87 7.36
CA SER A 73 0.65 -17.09 8.35
C SER A 73 1.53 -15.99 8.95
N ASN A 74 2.73 -16.35 9.42
CA ASN A 74 3.67 -15.38 9.99
C ASN A 74 4.14 -14.35 8.95
N ALA A 75 4.46 -14.78 7.73
CA ALA A 75 4.92 -13.87 6.68
C ALA A 75 3.84 -12.87 6.26
N MET A 76 2.57 -13.26 6.20
CA MET A 76 1.47 -12.33 5.90
C MET A 76 1.36 -11.24 6.96
N MET A 77 1.48 -11.62 8.22
CA MET A 77 1.43 -10.71 9.35
C MET A 77 2.54 -9.68 9.29
N LEU A 78 3.76 -10.15 9.06
CA LEU A 78 4.92 -9.28 8.96
C LEU A 78 4.78 -8.32 7.77
N PHE A 79 4.26 -8.80 6.63
CA PHE A 79 3.93 -7.95 5.49
C PHE A 79 2.89 -6.89 5.81
N TYR A 80 1.77 -7.31 6.41
CA TYR A 80 0.63 -6.44 6.68
C TYR A 80 0.95 -5.32 7.65
N TYR A 81 1.72 -5.62 8.70
CA TYR A 81 2.16 -4.63 9.68
C TYR A 81 3.46 -3.92 9.30
N GLY A 82 4.09 -4.31 8.18
CA GLY A 82 5.37 -3.77 7.76
C GLY A 82 6.52 -4.08 8.73
N LEU A 83 6.41 -5.16 9.51
CA LEU A 83 7.42 -5.59 10.48
C LEU A 83 8.58 -6.33 9.81
N GLU A 84 9.72 -6.38 10.49
CA GLU A 84 10.87 -7.19 10.08
C GLU A 84 10.71 -8.66 10.47
N LEU A 85 11.35 -9.56 9.73
CA LEU A 85 11.19 -11.00 9.97
C LEU A 85 11.83 -11.53 11.25
N SER A 86 12.81 -10.81 11.77
CA SER A 86 13.46 -11.05 13.05
C SER A 86 12.53 -10.75 14.23
N VAL A 87 11.41 -10.05 13.99
CA VAL A 87 10.42 -9.78 15.02
C VAL A 87 9.70 -11.07 15.36
N VAL A 88 9.98 -11.57 16.56
CA VAL A 88 9.14 -12.59 17.19
C VAL A 88 7.75 -11.97 17.34
N LEU A 89 6.73 -12.60 16.75
CA LEU A 89 5.33 -12.16 16.78
C LEU A 89 4.69 -12.34 18.17
N THR A 90 5.39 -11.97 19.23
CA THR A 90 4.98 -12.12 20.63
C THR A 90 4.84 -10.79 21.36
N ILE A 91 5.37 -9.68 20.83
CA ILE A 91 5.48 -8.42 21.56
C ILE A 91 5.03 -7.27 20.65
N GLU A 92 4.00 -6.51 21.08
CA GLU A 92 3.61 -5.17 20.58
C GLU A 92 2.88 -5.02 19.23
N LEU A 93 2.13 -6.02 18.76
CA LEU A 93 1.19 -5.80 17.66
C LEU A 93 -0.07 -5.04 18.12
N PRO A 94 -0.70 -4.21 17.24
CA PRO A 94 -1.92 -3.49 17.59
C PRO A 94 -3.04 -4.42 18.07
N TRP A 95 -3.61 -4.07 19.21
CA TRP A 95 -4.72 -4.77 19.88
C TRP A 95 -6.03 -4.47 19.14
N ASN A 96 -6.32 -5.25 18.10
CA ASN A 96 -7.54 -5.15 17.29
C ASN A 96 -8.26 -6.52 17.23
N ASP A 97 -9.40 -6.63 16.54
CA ASP A 97 -10.13 -7.91 16.42
C ASP A 97 -9.27 -9.03 15.81
N LEU A 98 -8.32 -8.64 14.95
CA LEU A 98 -7.31 -9.55 14.42
C LEU A 98 -6.41 -10.10 15.53
N TYR A 99 -6.06 -9.31 16.57
CA TYR A 99 -5.22 -9.74 17.70
C TYR A 99 -5.87 -10.86 18.50
N TRP A 100 -7.17 -10.76 18.76
CA TRP A 100 -7.90 -11.82 19.46
C TRP A 100 -7.99 -13.10 18.63
N LYS A 101 -8.29 -13.00 17.33
CA LYS A 101 -8.21 -14.16 16.44
C LYS A 101 -6.80 -14.78 16.47
N ARG A 102 -5.73 -13.97 16.45
CA ARG A 102 -4.32 -14.43 16.54
C ARG A 102 -3.94 -15.14 17.83
N LYS A 103 -4.42 -14.66 18.99
CA LYS A 103 -4.09 -15.25 20.30
C LYS A 103 -4.62 -16.68 20.44
N PHE A 104 -5.76 -16.96 19.82
CA PHE A 104 -6.36 -18.30 19.80
C PHE A 104 -5.90 -19.13 18.60
N VAL A 105 -5.60 -18.48 17.48
CA VAL A 105 -5.22 -19.11 16.22
C VAL A 105 -3.71 -19.00 16.06
N GLN A 106 -2.96 -19.93 16.67
CA GLN A 106 -1.50 -20.06 16.43
C GLN A 106 -1.16 -20.35 14.95
N HIS A 107 -2.16 -20.72 14.15
CA HIS A 107 -2.05 -21.04 12.73
C HIS A 107 -3.21 -20.38 11.99
N PHE A 108 -3.00 -19.28 11.26
CA PHE A 108 -4.07 -18.78 10.38
C PHE A 108 -4.45 -19.89 9.40
N GLU A 109 -5.61 -20.48 9.61
CA GLU A 109 -6.21 -21.43 8.68
C GLU A 109 -6.52 -20.73 7.36
N GLU A 110 -6.71 -21.50 6.29
CA GLU A 110 -6.95 -20.96 4.96
C GLU A 110 -8.12 -19.95 4.92
N GLU A 111 -9.15 -20.17 5.74
CA GLU A 111 -10.29 -19.26 5.90
C GLU A 111 -9.91 -17.86 6.41
N HIS A 112 -8.83 -17.73 7.18
CA HIS A 112 -8.39 -16.46 7.74
C HIS A 112 -7.55 -15.63 6.77
N MET A 113 -7.10 -16.25 5.67
CA MET A 113 -6.28 -15.59 4.65
C MET A 113 -7.03 -14.44 3.95
N ILE A 114 -8.36 -14.50 3.95
CA ILE A 114 -9.24 -13.47 3.38
C ILE A 114 -9.11 -12.12 4.10
N LEU A 115 -8.58 -12.11 5.33
CA LEU A 115 -8.44 -10.90 6.15
C LEU A 115 -7.34 -9.97 5.65
N PHE A 116 -6.46 -10.46 4.76
CA PHE A 116 -5.34 -9.69 4.26
C PHE A 116 -5.61 -9.15 2.84
N PRO A 117 -5.08 -7.98 2.48
CA PRO A 117 -5.11 -7.47 1.12
C PRO A 117 -4.61 -8.48 0.06
N VAL A 118 -5.30 -8.52 -1.09
CA VAL A 118 -4.99 -9.44 -2.20
C VAL A 118 -3.55 -9.30 -2.70
N CYS A 119 -2.97 -8.09 -2.69
CA CYS A 119 -1.57 -7.90 -3.09
C CYS A 119 -0.61 -8.70 -2.20
N ILE A 120 -0.83 -8.71 -0.88
CA ILE A 120 -0.03 -9.49 0.08
C ILE A 120 -0.26 -10.98 -0.14
N GLN A 121 -1.52 -11.41 -0.26
CA GLN A 121 -1.84 -12.82 -0.52
C GLN A 121 -1.12 -13.38 -1.76
N ARG A 122 -1.12 -12.61 -2.86
CA ARG A 122 -0.43 -12.99 -4.11
C ARG A 122 1.08 -13.10 -3.92
N GLN A 123 1.69 -12.15 -3.23
CA GLN A 123 3.13 -12.19 -2.97
C GLN A 123 3.49 -13.40 -2.10
N ILE A 124 2.71 -13.65 -1.06
CA ILE A 124 2.93 -14.75 -0.12
C ILE A 124 2.70 -16.11 -0.80
N ASN A 125 1.75 -16.21 -1.75
CA ASN A 125 1.53 -17.40 -2.59
C ASN A 125 2.78 -17.83 -3.38
N TYR A 126 3.59 -16.88 -3.83
CA TYR A 126 4.86 -17.21 -4.51
C TYR A 126 5.89 -17.84 -3.57
N TRP A 127 5.83 -17.53 -2.28
CA TRP A 127 6.80 -17.99 -1.30
C TRP A 127 6.37 -19.24 -0.57
N TYR A 128 5.10 -19.32 -0.18
CA TYR A 128 4.55 -20.36 0.66
C TYR A 128 3.22 -20.86 0.09
N PRO A 129 3.24 -21.69 -0.97
CA PRO A 129 2.02 -22.16 -1.62
C PRO A 129 1.19 -23.07 -0.71
N VAL A 130 -0.13 -22.91 -0.77
CA VAL A 130 -1.10 -23.79 -0.11
C VAL A 130 -1.12 -25.15 -0.83
N PRO A 131 -1.15 -26.28 -0.10
CA PRO A 131 -1.55 -27.58 -0.67
C PRO A 131 -2.87 -27.45 -1.44
N ARG A 132 -2.97 -28.15 -2.58
CA ARG A 132 -4.25 -28.31 -3.27
C ARG A 132 -4.92 -29.56 -2.77
#